data_AF-A0A9W9WR80-F1
#
_entry.id   AF-A0A9W9WR80-F1
#
_cell.length_a   1.000
_cell.length_b   1.000
_cell.length_c   1.000
_cell.angle_alpha   90.00
_cell.angle_beta   90.00
_cell.angle_gamma   90.00
#
_symmetry.space_group_name_H-M   'P 1'
#
loop_
_entity.id
_entity.type
_entity.pdbx_description
1 polymer ?
#
loop_
_entity_poly.entity_id
_entity_poly.type
_entity_poly.pdbx_seq_one_letter_code
_entity_poly.pdbx_strand_id
1 'polypeptide(L)'
;MSLQLLFDDLDHLENQQKGKQVAGKQTDLEFAIRLMKEDISAARTSIQDGILALSTSTAVATDQNVLASIREDENLAEQDRRYALALSNGNHHGFEKSTSPESRFLSRFLDTNDDAVSFVMSDLMSRIAISEDASNGESSLRPTRMHSRTKKCASCLEELDDSVFESSCGHEFCLDCVRQMFLGAIKDEELYPPRCCGVVMAPGIALRVLQYGELSAFSERAIEWTAKDRLYCADVTCSKFIPPFAIKDEIAVAEALI
;
A
#
# COMPACT_ATOMS: atom_id res chain seq x y z
N MET A 1 -14.00 -14.92 3.96
CA MET A 1 -14.60 -16.28 3.80
C MET A 1 -15.11 -16.84 5.11
N SER A 2 -14.40 -16.70 6.23
CA SER A 2 -14.81 -17.19 7.56
C SER A 2 -16.19 -16.70 8.05
N LEU A 3 -16.47 -15.39 7.97
CA LEU A 3 -17.78 -14.85 8.39
C LEU A 3 -18.96 -15.35 7.55
N GLN A 4 -18.72 -15.72 6.28
CA GLN A 4 -19.78 -16.20 5.41
C GLN A 4 -20.15 -17.65 5.74
N LEU A 5 -19.16 -18.49 6.07
CA LEU A 5 -19.40 -19.84 6.59
C LEU A 5 -20.19 -19.82 7.91
N LEU A 6 -19.84 -18.92 8.83
CA LEU A 6 -20.59 -18.76 10.08
C LEU A 6 -22.03 -18.32 9.85
N PHE A 7 -22.27 -17.47 8.86
CA PHE A 7 -23.62 -17.06 8.48
C PHE A 7 -24.42 -18.24 7.89
N ASP A 8 -23.81 -19.02 7.02
CA ASP A 8 -24.41 -20.22 6.40
C ASP A 8 -24.74 -21.30 7.46
N ASP A 9 -23.87 -21.49 8.46
CA ASP A 9 -24.09 -22.40 9.59
C ASP A 9 -25.31 -21.94 10.43
N LEU A 10 -25.46 -20.64 10.68
CA LEU A 10 -26.62 -20.09 11.38
C LEU A 10 -27.91 -20.22 10.56
N ASP A 11 -27.85 -20.05 9.24
CA ASP A 11 -28.98 -20.32 8.33
C ASP A 11 -29.41 -21.79 8.40
N HIS A 12 -28.45 -22.71 8.44
CA HIS A 12 -28.74 -24.13 8.58
C HIS A 12 -29.39 -24.45 9.94
N LEU A 13 -28.89 -23.86 11.03
CA LEU A 13 -29.46 -24.02 12.38
C LEU A 13 -30.88 -23.44 12.49
N GLU A 14 -31.13 -22.29 11.86
CA GLU A 14 -32.46 -21.69 11.82
C GLU A 14 -33.45 -22.56 11.03
N ASN A 15 -33.03 -23.10 9.89
CA ASN A 15 -33.88 -23.94 9.05
C ASN A 15 -34.21 -25.30 9.70
N GLN A 16 -33.32 -25.85 10.54
CA GLN A 16 -33.60 -27.06 11.32
C GLN A 16 -34.67 -26.88 12.40
N GLN A 17 -34.98 -25.64 12.80
CA GLN A 17 -35.94 -25.32 13.85
C GLN A 17 -37.33 -24.96 13.34
N LYS A 18 -37.45 -24.61 12.05
CA LYS A 18 -38.74 -24.34 11.40
C LYS A 18 -39.64 -25.59 11.46
N GLY A 19 -40.73 -25.50 12.22
CA GLY A 19 -41.78 -26.52 12.30
C GLY A 19 -41.92 -27.26 13.63
N LYS A 20 -41.06 -27.02 14.63
CA LYS A 20 -41.13 -27.71 15.95
C LYS A 20 -41.90 -26.96 17.05
N GLN A 21 -42.58 -25.85 16.75
CA GLN A 21 -42.97 -24.89 17.79
C GLN A 21 -44.42 -24.38 17.71
N VAL A 22 -44.93 -23.99 18.88
CA VAL A 22 -46.27 -23.39 19.08
C VAL A 22 -46.24 -21.93 18.62
N ALA A 23 -47.20 -21.55 17.77
CA ALA A 23 -47.28 -20.21 17.19
C ALA A 23 -47.28 -19.09 18.27
N GLY A 24 -46.34 -18.15 18.17
CA GLY A 24 -46.37 -16.89 18.92
C GLY A 24 -45.36 -16.71 20.06
N LYS A 25 -44.50 -17.70 20.36
CA LYS A 25 -43.38 -17.53 21.30
C LYS A 25 -42.04 -17.80 20.60
N GLN A 26 -41.21 -16.76 20.50
CA GLN A 26 -39.81 -16.89 20.08
C GLN A 26 -39.04 -17.63 21.18
N THR A 27 -38.26 -18.64 20.80
CA THR A 27 -37.39 -19.35 21.75
C THR A 27 -36.10 -18.58 21.98
N ASP A 28 -35.48 -18.77 23.15
CA ASP A 28 -34.18 -18.17 23.47
C ASP A 28 -33.11 -18.51 22.41
N LEU A 29 -33.24 -19.68 21.77
CA LEU A 29 -32.36 -20.13 20.71
C LEU A 29 -32.56 -19.36 19.39
N GLU A 30 -33.81 -19.09 18.99
CA GLU A 30 -34.10 -18.23 17.82
C GLU A 30 -33.65 -16.78 18.06
N PHE A 31 -33.82 -16.30 19.29
CA PHE A 31 -33.34 -14.97 19.68
C PHE A 31 -31.81 -14.89 19.61
N ALA A 32 -31.11 -15.91 20.11
CA ALA A 32 -29.65 -16.00 20.05
C ALA A 32 -29.13 -16.09 18.60
N ILE A 33 -29.76 -16.90 17.73
CA ILE A 33 -29.39 -17.01 16.31
C ILE A 33 -29.55 -15.65 15.61
N ARG A 34 -30.65 -14.94 15.86
CA ARG A 34 -30.88 -13.62 15.26
C ARG A 34 -29.84 -12.59 15.69
N LEU A 35 -29.54 -12.51 16.99
CA LEU A 35 -28.48 -11.62 17.50
C LEU A 35 -27.13 -11.95 16.88
N MET A 36 -26.77 -13.23 16.82
CA MET A 36 -25.49 -13.65 16.28
C MET A 36 -25.38 -13.35 14.77
N LYS A 37 -26.48 -13.42 14.02
CA LYS A 37 -26.54 -12.95 12.62
C LYS A 37 -26.36 -11.44 12.50
N GLU A 38 -27.02 -10.66 13.35
CA GLU A 38 -26.84 -9.20 13.41
C GLU A 38 -25.38 -8.85 13.69
N ASP A 39 -24.74 -9.51 14.66
CA ASP A 39 -23.32 -9.30 15.00
C ASP A 39 -22.37 -9.65 13.84
N ILE A 40 -22.58 -10.80 13.18
CA ILE A 40 -21.78 -11.21 12.02
C ILE A 40 -21.94 -10.21 10.87
N SER A 41 -23.16 -9.69 10.65
CA SER A 41 -23.41 -8.69 9.62
C SER A 41 -22.72 -7.36 9.94
N ALA A 42 -22.76 -6.92 11.19
CA ALA A 42 -22.10 -5.71 11.65
C ALA A 42 -20.57 -5.81 11.51
N ALA A 43 -20.00 -6.96 11.90
CA ALA A 43 -18.58 -7.24 11.73
C ALA A 43 -18.17 -7.25 10.24
N ARG A 44 -18.99 -7.83 9.36
CA ARG A 44 -18.75 -7.83 7.92
C ARG A 44 -18.72 -6.42 7.35
N THR A 45 -19.70 -5.58 7.69
CA THR A 45 -19.77 -4.18 7.24
C THR A 45 -18.56 -3.40 7.74
N SER A 46 -18.20 -3.54 9.02
CA SER A 46 -17.01 -2.88 9.60
C SER A 46 -15.71 -3.25 8.86
N ILE A 47 -15.53 -4.52 8.51
CA ILE A 47 -14.36 -4.96 7.73
C ILE A 47 -14.39 -4.37 6.32
N GLN A 48 -15.54 -4.36 5.66
CA GLN A 48 -15.68 -3.79 4.32
C GLN A 48 -15.41 -2.28 4.32
N ASP A 49 -15.94 -1.56 5.31
CA ASP A 49 -15.69 -0.13 5.50
C ASP A 49 -14.21 0.15 5.76
N GLY A 50 -13.54 -0.68 6.55
CA GLY A 50 -12.10 -0.59 6.78
C GLY A 50 -11.27 -0.79 5.50
N ILE A 51 -11.63 -1.79 4.68
CA ILE A 51 -10.99 -2.02 3.37
C ILE A 51 -11.22 -0.82 2.45
N LEU A 52 -12.45 -0.30 2.39
CA LEU A 52 -12.79 0.86 1.59
C LEU A 52 -11.99 2.08 2.05
N ALA A 53 -12.00 2.40 3.34
CA ALA A 53 -11.27 3.53 3.93
C ALA A 53 -9.77 3.44 3.59
N LEU A 54 -9.16 2.27 3.76
CA LEU A 54 -7.76 2.05 3.41
C LEU A 54 -7.49 2.27 1.92
N SER A 55 -8.34 1.72 1.05
CA SER A 55 -8.21 1.90 -0.39
C SER A 55 -8.35 3.37 -0.81
N THR A 56 -9.29 4.11 -0.21
CA THR A 56 -9.49 5.54 -0.48
C THR A 56 -8.31 6.38 0.02
N SER A 57 -7.81 6.10 1.22
CA SER A 57 -6.62 6.77 1.77
C SER A 57 -5.39 6.53 0.90
N THR A 58 -5.21 5.29 0.43
CA THR A 58 -4.08 4.91 -0.44
C THR A 58 -4.18 5.62 -1.79
N ALA A 59 -5.35 5.63 -2.43
CA ALA A 59 -5.56 6.32 -3.70
C ALA A 59 -5.30 7.83 -3.58
N VAL A 60 -5.76 8.47 -2.48
CA VAL A 60 -5.49 9.89 -2.24
C VAL A 60 -4.00 10.17 -2.05
N ALA A 61 -3.27 9.28 -1.36
CA ALA A 61 -1.84 9.44 -1.15
C ALA A 61 -1.04 9.21 -2.44
N THR A 62 -1.35 8.18 -3.22
CA THR A 62 -0.65 7.90 -4.49
C THR A 62 -0.92 8.98 -5.53
N ASP A 63 -2.16 9.45 -5.59
CA ASP A 63 -2.60 10.36 -6.64
C ASP A 63 -2.42 11.84 -6.21
N GLN A 64 -1.81 12.09 -5.05
CA GLN A 64 -1.68 13.42 -4.46
C GLN A 64 -1.06 14.45 -5.42
N ASN A 65 -0.07 14.06 -6.21
CA ASN A 65 0.58 14.95 -7.19
C ASN A 65 -0.33 15.24 -8.39
N VAL A 66 -1.09 14.26 -8.85
CA VAL A 66 -2.08 14.43 -9.92
C VAL A 66 -3.20 15.36 -9.44
N LEU A 67 -3.71 15.13 -8.22
CA LEU A 67 -4.70 15.98 -7.59
C LEU A 67 -4.19 17.41 -7.37
N ALA A 68 -2.91 17.59 -7.03
CA ALA A 68 -2.30 18.91 -6.90
C ALA A 68 -2.25 19.65 -8.25
N SER A 69 -1.83 18.97 -9.32
CA SER A 69 -1.82 19.53 -10.68
C SER A 69 -3.22 19.95 -11.13
N ILE A 70 -4.22 19.10 -10.92
CA ILE A 70 -5.62 19.41 -11.29
C ILE A 70 -6.12 20.64 -10.52
N ARG A 71 -5.80 20.76 -9.23
CA ARG A 71 -6.15 21.95 -8.44
C ARG A 71 -5.48 23.22 -8.95
N GLU A 72 -4.24 23.13 -9.40
CA GLU A 72 -3.53 24.28 -9.98
C GLU A 72 -4.19 24.72 -11.30
N ASP A 73 -4.52 23.77 -12.17
CA ASP A 73 -5.24 24.03 -13.41
C ASP A 73 -6.63 24.66 -13.16
N GLU A 74 -7.38 24.17 -12.16
CA GLU A 74 -8.66 24.77 -11.75
C GLU A 74 -8.49 26.21 -11.26
N ASN A 75 -7.47 26.49 -10.46
CA ASN A 75 -7.18 27.85 -9.97
C ASN A 75 -6.82 28.79 -11.12
N LEU A 76 -6.02 28.32 -12.09
CA LEU A 76 -5.67 29.09 -13.28
C LEU A 76 -6.92 29.40 -14.11
N ALA A 77 -7.77 28.39 -14.33
CA ALA A 77 -9.04 28.58 -15.03
C ALA A 77 -9.98 29.56 -14.29
N GLU A 78 -10.00 29.55 -12.95
CA GLU A 78 -10.79 30.51 -12.17
C GLU A 78 -10.26 31.94 -12.31
N GLN A 79 -8.94 32.12 -12.27
CA GLN A 79 -8.31 33.43 -12.46
C GLN A 79 -8.55 33.97 -13.87
N ASP A 80 -8.40 33.13 -14.89
CA ASP A 80 -8.67 33.50 -16.28
C ASP A 80 -10.13 33.93 -16.45
N ARG A 81 -11.07 33.16 -15.87
CA ARG A 81 -12.50 33.53 -15.85
C ARG A 81 -12.73 34.88 -15.17
N ARG A 82 -12.12 35.14 -14.01
CA ARG A 82 -12.24 36.43 -13.31
C ARG A 82 -11.69 37.58 -14.16
N TYR A 83 -10.55 37.37 -14.80
CA TYR A 83 -9.92 38.35 -15.66
C TYR A 83 -10.79 38.68 -16.89
N ALA A 84 -11.34 37.67 -17.56
CA ALA A 84 -12.27 37.84 -18.68
C ALA A 84 -13.53 38.63 -18.29
N LEU A 85 -14.10 38.36 -17.10
CA LEU A 85 -15.24 39.12 -16.59
C LEU A 85 -14.87 40.58 -16.25
N ALA A 86 -13.68 40.82 -15.72
CA ALA A 86 -13.20 42.18 -15.43
C ALA A 86 -12.99 43.01 -16.70
N LEU A 87 -12.44 42.39 -17.77
CA LEU A 87 -12.34 43.00 -19.10
C LEU A 87 -13.73 43.29 -19.68
N SER A 88 -14.67 42.35 -19.55
CA SER A 88 -16.07 42.54 -20.00
C SER A 88 -16.77 43.70 -19.28
N ASN A 89 -16.42 43.97 -18.02
CA ASN A 89 -17.01 45.02 -17.20
C ASN A 89 -16.27 46.37 -17.30
N GLY A 90 -15.20 46.47 -18.12
CA GLY A 90 -14.55 47.74 -18.45
C GLY A 90 -13.54 48.28 -17.43
N ASN A 91 -13.11 47.50 -16.44
CA ASN A 91 -12.08 47.92 -15.48
C ASN A 91 -10.66 47.69 -16.04
N HIS A 92 -10.13 48.68 -16.77
CA HIS A 92 -8.72 48.73 -17.17
C HIS A 92 -7.85 49.37 -16.08
N HIS A 93 -7.27 48.57 -15.19
CA HIS A 93 -6.13 49.01 -14.39
C HIS A 93 -4.96 48.03 -14.48
N GLY A 94 -3.90 48.47 -15.16
CA GLY A 94 -2.50 48.21 -14.80
C GLY A 94 -1.96 46.79 -14.93
N PHE A 95 -1.26 46.54 -16.04
CA PHE A 95 -0.22 45.51 -16.15
C PHE A 95 0.80 45.62 -15.01
N GLU A 96 0.98 44.55 -14.22
CA GLU A 96 2.28 44.22 -13.63
C GLU A 96 2.81 42.93 -14.26
N LYS A 97 3.83 43.11 -15.10
CA LYS A 97 4.62 42.04 -15.69
C LYS A 97 5.67 41.64 -14.64
N SER A 98 5.30 40.76 -13.73
CA SER A 98 6.19 40.31 -12.65
C SER A 98 6.82 38.96 -12.99
N THR A 99 8.06 39.02 -13.48
CA THR A 99 9.17 38.06 -13.31
C THR A 99 8.89 36.55 -13.45
N SER A 100 9.51 35.96 -14.47
CA SER A 100 9.92 34.54 -14.65
C SER A 100 9.42 33.51 -13.61
N PRO A 101 8.72 32.43 -14.03
CA PRO A 101 8.31 31.34 -13.13
C PRO A 101 9.47 30.51 -12.55
N GLU A 102 10.68 30.63 -13.08
CA GLU A 102 11.80 29.73 -12.77
C GLU A 102 12.33 29.83 -11.32
N SER A 103 12.05 30.90 -10.58
CA SER A 103 12.61 31.07 -9.22
C SER A 103 11.69 30.66 -8.07
N ARG A 104 10.42 30.31 -8.33
CA ARG A 104 9.48 29.86 -7.26
C ARG A 104 9.33 28.34 -7.19
N PHE A 105 9.71 27.63 -8.27
CA PHE A 105 9.76 26.17 -8.29
C PHE A 105 10.89 25.59 -7.43
N LEU A 106 11.89 26.36 -7.01
CA LEU A 106 13.01 25.83 -6.22
C LEU A 106 12.91 26.06 -4.70
N SER A 107 11.92 26.82 -4.20
CA SER A 107 11.81 27.10 -2.77
C SER A 107 10.71 26.31 -2.03
N ARG A 108 9.97 25.44 -2.71
CA ARG A 108 8.88 24.63 -2.08
C ARG A 108 9.12 23.11 -2.14
N PHE A 109 10.16 22.65 -2.82
CA PHE A 109 10.49 21.22 -2.94
C PHE A 109 11.32 20.66 -1.77
N LEU A 110 11.68 21.49 -0.80
CA LEU A 110 12.41 21.08 0.40
C LEU A 110 11.71 21.62 1.63
N ASP A 111 10.47 21.18 1.88
CA ASP A 111 10.00 21.00 3.26
C ASP A 111 8.64 20.31 3.28
N THR A 112 8.58 19.21 4.03
CA THR A 112 7.38 18.47 4.46
C THR A 112 6.67 17.64 3.38
N ASN A 113 6.95 16.33 3.33
CA ASN A 113 5.95 15.30 3.00
C ASN A 113 6.41 13.84 3.21
N ASP A 114 7.66 13.61 3.64
CA ASP A 114 8.11 12.27 4.08
C ASP A 114 7.42 11.81 5.39
N ASP A 115 6.90 12.76 6.17
CA ASP A 115 6.32 12.53 7.50
C ASP A 115 4.86 12.03 7.47
N ALA A 116 4.08 12.42 6.44
CA ALA A 116 2.67 12.05 6.34
C ALA A 116 2.48 10.57 5.95
N VAL A 117 3.34 10.04 5.08
CA VAL A 117 3.31 8.63 4.68
C VAL A 117 3.77 7.73 5.84
N SER A 118 4.76 8.18 6.60
CA SER A 118 5.23 7.53 7.83
C SER A 118 4.15 7.48 8.92
N PHE A 119 3.41 8.58 9.12
CA PHE A 119 2.33 8.66 10.11
C PHE A 119 1.16 7.70 9.80
N VAL A 120 0.78 7.57 8.52
CA VAL A 120 -0.30 6.65 8.11
C VAL A 120 0.13 5.18 8.25
N MET A 121 1.39 4.86 7.97
CA MET A 121 1.94 3.52 8.20
C MET A 121 2.08 3.19 9.69
N SER A 122 2.37 4.19 10.53
CA SER A 122 2.48 4.06 11.98
C SER A 122 1.11 3.90 12.67
N ASP A 123 0.07 4.63 12.24
CA ASP A 123 -1.31 4.45 12.73
C ASP A 123 -1.87 3.08 12.34
N LEU A 124 -1.52 2.58 11.14
CA LEU A 124 -1.88 1.23 10.69
C LEU A 124 -1.23 0.14 11.55
N MET A 125 0.05 0.30 11.93
CA MET A 125 0.72 -0.64 12.86
C MET A 125 0.19 -0.53 14.30
N SER A 126 -0.14 0.67 14.76
CA SER A 126 -0.67 0.90 16.10
C SER A 126 -2.07 0.29 16.29
N ARG A 127 -2.92 0.33 15.26
CA ARG A 127 -4.26 -0.29 15.29
C ARG A 127 -4.23 -1.82 15.24
N ILE A 128 -3.19 -2.40 14.63
CA ILE A 128 -2.93 -3.86 14.64
C ILE A 128 -2.47 -4.31 16.04
N ALA A 129 -1.77 -3.46 16.79
CA ALA A 129 -1.30 -3.76 18.14
C ALA A 129 -2.38 -3.63 19.24
N ILE A 130 -3.48 -2.90 19.00
CA ILE A 130 -4.51 -2.63 20.02
C ILE A 130 -5.63 -3.70 20.04
N SER A 131 -5.67 -4.63 19.08
CA SER A 131 -6.66 -5.73 19.08
C SER A 131 -6.36 -6.89 20.05
N GLU A 132 -5.28 -6.83 20.84
CA GLU A 132 -4.89 -7.94 21.74
C GLU A 132 -5.17 -7.70 23.24
N ASP A 133 -5.56 -6.50 23.69
CA ASP A 133 -5.75 -6.26 25.13
C ASP A 133 -7.15 -5.73 25.49
N ALA A 134 -8.11 -6.65 25.59
CA ALA A 134 -9.32 -6.45 26.36
C ALA A 134 -9.85 -7.76 26.99
N SER A 135 -9.17 -8.23 28.04
CA SER A 135 -9.85 -8.75 29.24
C SER A 135 -8.83 -9.07 30.35
N ASN A 136 -8.65 -8.15 31.30
CA ASN A 136 -8.05 -8.48 32.58
C ASN A 136 -9.19 -8.87 33.54
N GLY A 137 -9.38 -10.17 33.73
CA GLY A 137 -10.24 -10.76 34.74
C GLY A 137 -9.47 -11.87 35.44
N GLU A 138 -9.07 -11.63 36.68
CA GLU A 138 -8.35 -12.59 37.51
C GLU A 138 -9.12 -13.91 37.65
N SER A 139 -8.54 -15.01 37.20
CA SER A 139 -8.63 -16.28 37.92
C SER A 139 -7.51 -17.22 37.50
N SER A 140 -6.71 -17.54 38.52
CA SER A 140 -5.66 -18.54 38.55
C SER A 140 -6.08 -19.87 37.92
N LEU A 141 -5.57 -20.20 36.73
CA LEU A 141 -5.39 -21.59 36.27
C LEU A 141 -4.12 -21.68 35.40
N ARG A 142 -3.33 -22.70 35.74
CA ARG A 142 -1.97 -23.02 35.26
C ARG A 142 -1.79 -22.91 33.73
N PRO A 143 -0.65 -22.40 33.22
CA PRO A 143 -0.39 -22.43 31.79
C PRO A 143 -0.01 -23.86 31.38
N THR A 144 -0.96 -24.55 30.78
CA THR A 144 -0.66 -25.71 29.94
C THR A 144 0.13 -25.17 28.74
N ARG A 145 1.42 -25.52 28.63
CA ARG A 145 2.27 -25.18 27.47
C ARG A 145 1.61 -25.70 26.19
N MET A 146 0.84 -24.86 25.51
CA MET A 146 0.48 -25.10 24.12
C MET A 146 1.77 -25.02 23.32
N HIS A 147 2.10 -26.10 22.61
CA HIS A 147 3.22 -26.08 21.67
C HIS A 147 2.90 -25.05 20.59
N SER A 148 3.54 -23.87 20.65
CA SER A 148 3.59 -22.99 19.49
C SER A 148 4.26 -23.79 18.38
N ARG A 149 3.59 -23.92 17.24
CA ARG A 149 4.23 -24.49 16.05
C ARG A 149 5.26 -23.45 15.62
N THR A 150 6.54 -23.71 15.88
CA THR A 150 7.61 -22.81 15.42
C THR A 150 7.54 -22.72 13.89
N LYS A 151 7.33 -21.51 13.38
CA LYS A 151 7.37 -21.22 11.95
C LYS A 151 8.84 -21.24 11.51
N LYS A 152 9.12 -21.58 10.25
CA LYS A 152 10.49 -21.64 9.72
C LYS A 152 10.60 -20.88 8.41
N CYS A 153 11.70 -20.16 8.23
CA CYS A 153 11.99 -19.46 6.98
C CYS A 153 12.15 -20.46 5.83
N ALA A 154 11.44 -20.25 4.72
CA ALA A 154 11.51 -21.13 3.55
C ALA A 154 12.87 -21.09 2.82
N SER A 155 13.71 -20.09 3.11
CA SER A 155 15.04 -19.92 2.50
C SER A 155 16.17 -20.46 3.39
N CYS A 156 16.32 -19.94 4.61
CA CYS A 156 17.41 -20.34 5.52
C CYS A 156 17.05 -21.48 6.49
N LEU A 157 15.76 -21.87 6.59
CA LEU A 157 15.25 -22.90 7.50
C LEU A 157 15.39 -22.59 9.00
N GLU A 158 15.78 -21.37 9.35
CA GLU A 158 15.83 -20.88 10.73
C GLU A 158 14.42 -20.66 11.29
N GLU A 159 14.28 -20.81 12.60
CA GLU A 159 13.01 -20.60 13.31
C GLU A 159 12.64 -19.12 13.29
N LEU A 160 11.36 -18.85 13.03
CA LEU A 160 10.79 -17.51 13.01
C LEU A 160 10.05 -17.29 14.32
N ASP A 161 10.51 -16.32 15.10
CA ASP A 161 9.77 -15.84 16.27
C ASP A 161 8.52 -15.09 15.83
N ASP A 162 8.64 -14.24 14.80
CA ASP A 162 7.54 -13.56 14.10
C ASP A 162 7.79 -13.58 12.58
N SER A 163 6.84 -14.12 11.81
CA SER A 163 6.92 -14.14 10.34
C SER A 163 6.71 -12.74 9.77
N VAL A 164 7.75 -12.12 9.21
CA VAL A 164 7.67 -10.72 8.70
C VAL A 164 7.15 -10.63 7.27
N PHE A 165 7.28 -11.71 6.50
CA PHE A 165 6.76 -11.77 5.14
C PHE A 165 6.16 -13.13 4.82
N GLU A 166 4.85 -13.14 4.57
CA GLU A 166 4.15 -14.23 3.94
C GLU A 166 3.92 -13.88 2.47
N SER A 167 4.42 -14.75 1.60
CA SER A 167 4.22 -14.65 0.16
C SER A 167 2.85 -15.20 -0.24
N SER A 168 2.33 -14.78 -1.39
CA SER A 168 1.05 -15.27 -1.92
C SER A 168 1.03 -16.77 -2.23
N CYS A 169 2.20 -17.40 -2.36
CA CYS A 169 2.37 -18.86 -2.48
C CYS A 169 2.24 -19.58 -1.11
N GLY A 170 2.12 -18.86 0.01
CA GLY A 170 2.00 -19.38 1.38
C GLY A 170 3.32 -19.67 2.09
N HIS A 171 4.47 -19.31 1.49
CA HIS A 171 5.78 -19.47 2.13
C HIS A 171 6.13 -18.23 2.99
N GLU A 172 6.71 -18.49 4.15
CA GLU A 172 7.16 -17.48 5.10
C GLU A 172 8.67 -17.31 5.07
N PHE A 173 9.15 -16.07 5.21
CA PHE A 173 10.56 -15.74 5.15
C PHE A 173 10.97 -14.79 6.27
N CYS A 174 12.23 -14.90 6.73
CA CYS A 174 12.84 -13.88 7.57
C CYS A 174 13.20 -12.63 6.75
N LEU A 175 13.33 -11.48 7.43
CA LEU A 175 13.67 -10.20 6.80
C LEU A 175 14.96 -10.26 5.98
N ASP A 176 15.99 -10.91 6.52
CA ASP A 176 17.30 -10.99 5.87
C ASP A 176 17.25 -11.78 4.57
N CYS A 177 16.51 -12.90 4.54
CA CYS A 177 16.36 -13.69 3.32
C CYS A 177 15.59 -12.90 2.25
N VAL A 178 14.51 -12.20 2.62
CA VAL A 178 13.76 -11.36 1.68
C VAL A 178 14.65 -10.24 1.14
N ARG A 179 15.38 -9.53 2.02
CA ARG A 179 16.37 -8.52 1.62
C ARG A 179 17.37 -9.08 0.62
N GLN A 180 17.93 -10.26 0.87
CA GLN A 180 18.88 -10.91 -0.03
C GLN A 180 18.27 -11.25 -1.39
N MET A 181 16.99 -11.65 -1.46
CA MET A 181 16.31 -11.87 -2.74
C MET A 181 16.25 -10.58 -3.57
N PHE A 182 15.91 -9.45 -2.94
CA PHE A 182 15.91 -8.15 -3.61
C PHE A 182 17.33 -7.72 -4.03
N LEU A 183 18.33 -7.86 -3.15
CA LEU A 183 19.72 -7.55 -3.48
C LEU A 183 20.31 -8.46 -4.56
N GLY A 184 19.87 -9.72 -4.62
CA GLY A 184 20.20 -10.65 -5.69
C GLY A 184 19.63 -10.18 -7.02
N ALA A 185 18.35 -9.79 -7.00
CA ALA A 185 17.73 -9.17 -8.15
C ALA A 185 18.49 -7.90 -8.58
N ILE A 186 19.04 -7.08 -7.67
CA ILE A 186 19.89 -5.90 -8.00
C ILE A 186 21.07 -6.26 -8.95
N LYS A 187 21.64 -7.46 -8.79
CA LYS A 187 22.89 -7.86 -9.42
C LYS A 187 22.69 -8.73 -10.66
N ASP A 188 21.62 -9.51 -10.67
CA ASP A 188 21.37 -10.53 -11.68
C ASP A 188 19.96 -10.37 -12.24
N GLU A 189 19.90 -10.11 -13.55
CA GLU A 189 18.65 -9.93 -14.27
C GLU A 189 17.79 -11.20 -14.26
N GLU A 190 18.39 -12.39 -14.23
CA GLU A 190 17.62 -13.65 -14.20
C GLU A 190 16.84 -13.82 -12.90
N LEU A 191 17.29 -13.16 -11.82
CA LEU A 191 16.62 -13.11 -10.53
C LEU A 191 15.58 -12.00 -10.45
N TYR A 192 15.49 -11.14 -11.47
CA TYR A 192 14.51 -10.08 -11.55
C TYR A 192 13.26 -10.51 -12.35
N PRO A 193 12.05 -10.16 -11.88
CA PRO A 193 11.74 -9.65 -10.54
C PRO A 193 11.87 -10.76 -9.48
N PRO A 194 12.11 -10.43 -8.20
CA PRO A 194 12.12 -11.42 -7.11
C PRO A 194 10.84 -12.26 -7.09
N ARG A 195 10.96 -13.59 -6.94
CA ARG A 195 9.81 -14.52 -6.97
C ARG A 195 9.84 -15.54 -5.85
N CYS A 196 8.66 -15.91 -5.35
CA CYS A 196 8.42 -17.18 -4.63
C CYS A 196 7.70 -18.14 -5.56
N CYS A 197 8.21 -19.36 -5.77
CA CYS A 197 7.51 -20.39 -6.54
C CYS A 197 7.05 -19.92 -7.94
N GLY A 198 7.82 -19.01 -8.56
CA GLY A 198 7.47 -18.38 -9.83
C GLY A 198 6.49 -17.21 -9.74
N VAL A 199 5.91 -16.95 -8.57
CA VAL A 199 5.03 -15.80 -8.31
C VAL A 199 5.87 -14.58 -7.91
N VAL A 200 5.66 -13.47 -8.61
CA VAL A 200 6.38 -12.21 -8.37
C VAL A 200 6.04 -11.67 -6.98
N MET A 201 7.06 -11.28 -6.24
CA MET A 201 6.93 -10.62 -4.96
C MET A 201 6.56 -9.14 -5.17
N ALA A 202 5.63 -8.63 -4.37
CA ALA A 202 5.17 -7.25 -4.49
C ALA A 202 6.35 -6.25 -4.32
N PRO A 203 6.56 -5.30 -5.25
CA PRO A 203 7.67 -4.35 -5.16
C PRO A 203 7.71 -3.54 -3.85
N GLY A 204 6.56 -3.26 -3.25
CA GLY A 204 6.46 -2.56 -1.96
C GLY A 204 7.12 -3.28 -0.77
N ILE A 205 7.47 -4.56 -0.91
CA ILE A 205 8.27 -5.27 0.09
C ILE A 205 9.69 -4.70 0.15
N ALA A 206 10.24 -4.24 -0.98
CA ALA A 206 11.57 -3.62 -1.05
C ALA A 206 11.70 -2.45 -0.06
N LEU A 207 10.64 -1.64 0.08
CA LEU A 207 10.60 -0.49 1.00
C LEU A 207 10.77 -0.89 2.47
N ARG A 208 10.41 -2.13 2.83
CA ARG A 208 10.50 -2.62 4.21
C ARG A 208 11.84 -3.31 4.52
N VAL A 209 12.55 -3.77 3.49
CA VAL A 209 13.72 -4.64 3.66
C VAL A 209 15.02 -4.03 3.14
N LEU A 210 14.95 -3.03 2.25
CA LEU A 210 16.11 -2.35 1.67
C LEU A 210 16.36 -1.01 2.38
N GLN A 211 17.63 -0.63 2.48
CA GLN A 211 18.02 0.72 2.88
C GLN A 211 17.92 1.67 1.68
N TYR A 212 17.93 2.98 1.93
CA TYR A 212 17.77 4.00 0.90
C TYR A 212 18.65 3.77 -0.35
N GLY A 213 19.96 3.56 -0.16
CA GLY A 213 20.88 3.36 -1.29
C GLY A 213 20.61 2.06 -2.08
N GLU A 214 20.15 1.01 -1.40
CA GLU A 214 19.81 -0.26 -2.05
C GLU A 214 18.47 -0.18 -2.77
N LEU A 215 17.52 0.55 -2.20
CA LEU A 215 16.22 0.79 -2.81
C LEU A 215 16.36 1.63 -4.07
N SER A 216 17.18 2.68 -4.04
CA SER A 216 17.55 3.48 -5.21
C SER A 216 18.22 2.62 -6.28
N ALA A 217 19.21 1.80 -5.93
CA ALA A 217 19.83 0.88 -6.88
C ALA A 217 18.82 -0.15 -7.44
N PHE A 218 17.88 -0.64 -6.61
CA PHE A 218 16.84 -1.56 -7.06
C PHE A 218 15.86 -0.89 -8.02
N SER A 219 15.47 0.37 -7.80
CA SER A 219 14.56 1.09 -8.69
C SER A 219 15.23 1.44 -10.03
N GLU A 220 16.49 1.89 -10.00
CA GLU A 220 17.28 2.14 -11.21
C GLU A 220 17.36 0.89 -12.08
N ARG A 221 17.73 -0.23 -11.46
CA ARG A 221 17.86 -1.49 -12.17
C ARG A 221 16.53 -2.07 -12.64
N ALA A 222 15.45 -1.88 -11.87
CA ALA A 222 14.11 -2.27 -12.30
C ALA A 222 13.72 -1.60 -13.63
N ILE A 223 14.04 -0.30 -13.80
CA ILE A 223 13.81 0.41 -15.06
C ILE A 223 14.66 -0.20 -16.18
N GLU A 224 15.93 -0.48 -15.91
CA GLU A 224 16.83 -1.11 -16.87
C GLU A 224 16.31 -2.49 -17.32
N TRP A 225 16.01 -3.40 -16.39
CA TRP A 225 15.62 -4.76 -16.75
C TRP A 225 14.26 -4.85 -17.43
N THR A 226 13.32 -3.96 -17.08
CA THR A 226 11.99 -3.93 -17.71
C THR A 226 11.98 -3.19 -19.04
N ALA A 227 13.03 -2.44 -19.38
CA ALA A 227 13.13 -1.75 -20.66
C ALA A 227 13.28 -2.75 -21.81
N LYS A 228 12.40 -2.62 -22.80
CA LYS A 228 12.37 -3.47 -24.01
C LYS A 228 13.57 -3.23 -24.93
N ASP A 229 13.86 -1.95 -25.20
CA ASP A 229 14.95 -1.51 -26.07
C ASP A 229 15.96 -0.72 -25.24
N ARG A 230 16.93 -1.43 -24.64
CA ARG A 230 17.91 -0.82 -23.74
C ARG A 230 18.94 -0.04 -24.54
N LEU A 231 19.07 1.24 -24.21
CA LEU A 231 20.13 2.08 -24.73
C LEU A 231 21.17 2.29 -23.65
N TYR A 232 22.42 2.22 -24.06
CA TYR A 232 23.57 2.48 -23.20
C TYR A 232 24.37 3.63 -23.79
N CYS A 233 25.04 4.39 -22.93
CA CYS A 233 25.98 5.40 -23.37
C CYS A 233 27.05 4.78 -24.28
N ALA A 234 27.25 5.37 -25.46
CA ALA A 234 28.21 4.87 -26.45
C ALA A 234 29.67 5.06 -26.02
N ASP A 235 29.93 5.95 -25.06
CA ASP A 235 31.25 6.08 -24.46
C ASP A 235 31.54 4.86 -23.57
N VAL A 236 32.58 4.10 -23.94
CA VAL A 236 33.02 2.89 -23.25
C VAL A 236 33.33 3.15 -21.78
N THR A 237 33.81 4.35 -21.44
CA THR A 237 34.11 4.73 -20.05
C THR A 237 32.86 5.02 -19.23
N CYS A 238 31.74 5.38 -19.87
CA CYS A 238 30.47 5.61 -19.23
C CYS A 238 29.65 4.32 -19.15
N SER A 239 29.31 3.72 -20.30
CA SER A 239 28.50 2.49 -20.45
C SER A 239 27.23 2.44 -19.58
N LYS A 240 26.71 3.59 -19.12
CA LYS A 240 25.52 3.66 -18.28
C LYS A 240 24.26 3.42 -19.10
N PHE A 241 23.30 2.73 -18.50
CA PHE A 241 21.95 2.61 -19.05
C PHE A 241 21.29 4.00 -19.15
N ILE A 242 20.62 4.23 -20.27
CA ILE A 242 19.85 5.45 -20.52
C ILE A 242 18.37 5.11 -20.38
N PRO A 243 17.67 5.69 -19.38
CA PRO A 243 16.26 5.45 -19.19
C PRO A 243 15.42 5.93 -20.39
N PRO A 244 14.31 5.26 -20.74
CA PRO A 244 13.47 5.66 -21.87
C PRO A 244 12.96 7.12 -21.80
N PHE A 245 12.73 7.65 -20.61
CA PHE A 245 12.29 9.03 -20.40
C PHE A 245 13.40 10.08 -20.57
N ALA A 246 14.67 9.67 -20.62
CA ALA A 246 15.82 10.53 -20.88
C ALA A 246 16.13 10.67 -22.38
N ILE A 247 15.32 10.05 -23.24
CA ILE A 247 15.44 10.11 -24.71
C ILE A 247 14.43 11.13 -25.22
N LYS A 248 14.91 12.19 -25.89
CA LYS A 248 14.05 13.17 -26.59
C LYS A 248 14.49 13.25 -28.04
N ASP A 249 13.57 12.94 -28.95
CA ASP A 249 13.81 12.85 -30.39
C ASP A 249 14.98 11.90 -30.72
N GLU A 250 16.12 12.41 -31.21
CA GLU A 250 17.34 11.66 -31.51
C GLU A 250 18.47 11.89 -30.50
N ILE A 251 18.19 12.58 -29.38
CA ILE A 251 19.19 12.96 -28.37
C ILE A 251 18.87 12.28 -27.04
N ALA A 252 19.85 11.55 -26.52
CA ALA A 252 19.76 10.82 -25.26
C ALA A 252 20.87 11.30 -24.31
N VAL A 253 20.51 11.64 -23.07
CA VAL A 253 21.46 12.08 -22.05
C VAL A 253 21.61 11.01 -20.98
N ALA A 254 22.84 10.57 -20.75
CA ALA A 254 23.17 9.63 -19.68
C ALA A 254 23.39 10.39 -18.36
N GLU A 255 22.31 10.84 -17.74
CA GLU A 255 22.33 11.41 -16.38
C GLU A 255 22.00 10.35 -15.34
N ALA A 256 22.58 10.49 -14.13
CA ALA A 256 22.25 9.63 -13.00
C ALA A 256 20.86 10.01 -12.46
N LEU A 257 20.02 9.01 -12.16
CA LEU A 257 18.81 9.25 -11.40
C LEU A 257 19.22 9.59 -9.96
N ILE A 258 18.84 10.77 -9.50
CA ILE A 258 19.15 11.27 -8.14
C ILE A 258 18.15 10.68 -7.15
#